data_AF-A0A0N7MBR4-F1
#
_entry.id   AF-A0A0N7MBR4-F1
#
_cell.length_a   1.000
_cell.length_b   1.000
_cell.length_c   1.000
_cell.angle_alpha   90.00
_cell.angle_beta   90.00
_cell.angle_gamma   90.00
#
_symmetry.space_group_name_H-M   'P 1'
#
loop_
_entity.id
_entity.type
_entity.pdbx_description
1 polymer ?
#
loop_
_entity_poly.entity_id
_entity_poly.type
_entity_poly.pdbx_seq_one_letter_code
_entity_poly.pdbx_strand_id
1 'polypeptide(L)' 'MKYDWILDVISDLETFAAANDMPDLAAELGDLKLVAAADISSKEAQELNSDRASNIGRRPH' A
#
# COMPACT_ATOMS: atom_id res chain seq x y z
N MET A 1 -6.35 4.22 -2.02
CA MET A 1 -6.86 4.01 -3.41
C MET A 1 -5.79 4.15 -4.50
N LYS A 2 -4.96 5.20 -4.52
CA LYS A 2 -3.92 5.40 -5.56
C LYS A 2 -2.91 4.25 -5.62
N TYR A 3 -2.67 3.61 -4.48
CA TYR A 3 -1.69 2.54 -4.34
C TYR A 3 -2.32 1.17 -4.08
N ASP A 4 -3.61 1.07 -3.79
CA ASP A 4 -4.27 -0.17 -3.37
C ASP A 4 -4.20 -1.28 -4.42
N TRP A 5 -4.08 -0.92 -5.71
CA TRP A 5 -3.93 -1.87 -6.81
C TRP A 5 -2.76 -2.85 -6.60
N ILE A 6 -1.70 -2.44 -5.89
CA ILE A 6 -0.55 -3.33 -5.63
C ILE A 6 -0.91 -4.41 -4.62
N LEU A 7 -1.80 -4.12 -3.67
CA LEU A 7 -2.24 -5.11 -2.68
C LEU A 7 -3.09 -6.19 -3.34
N ASP A 8 -3.92 -5.79 -4.32
CA ASP A 8 -4.69 -6.73 -5.13
C ASP A 8 -3.74 -7.64 -5.95
N VAL A 9 -2.75 -7.05 -6.63
CA VAL A 9 -1.74 -7.82 -7.40
C VAL A 9 -0.95 -8.77 -6.52
N ILE A 10 -0.51 -8.33 -5.34
CA ILE A 10 0.22 -9.22 -4.41
C ILE A 10 -0.69 -10.36 -3.95
N SER A 11 -1.98 -10.11 -3.71
CA SER A 11 -2.94 -11.14 -3.32
C SER A 11 -3.20 -12.15 -4.45
N ASP A 12 -3.23 -11.70 -5.70
CA ASP A 12 -3.34 -12.58 -6.88
C ASP A 12 -2.10 -13.47 -7.02
N LEU A 13 -0.91 -12.90 -6.82
CA LEU A 13 0.35 -13.65 -6.84
C LEU A 13 0.46 -14.65 -5.68
N GLU A 14 -0.01 -14.28 -4.49
CA GLU A 14 -0.06 -15.16 -3.31
C GLU A 14 -0.94 -16.39 -3.61
N THR A 15 -2.12 -16.14 -4.20
CA THR A 15 -3.06 -17.20 -4.61
C THR A 15 -2.44 -18.08 -5.70
N PHE A 16 -1.77 -17.48 -6.69
CA PHE A 16 -1.06 -18.22 -7.72
C PHE A 16 0.04 -19.11 -7.13
N ALA A 17 0.87 -18.58 -6.23
CA ALA A 17 1.95 -19.33 -5.59
C ALA A 17 1.41 -20.51 -4.77
N ALA A 18 0.35 -20.27 -3.99
CA ALA A 18 -0.32 -21.32 -3.22
C ALA A 18 -0.92 -22.42 -4.11
N ALA A 19 -1.48 -22.06 -5.27
CA ALA A 19 -2.06 -23.00 -6.22
C ALA A 19 -1.02 -23.82 -7.03
N ASN A 20 0.25 -23.40 -7.02
CA ASN A 20 1.32 -24.02 -7.80
C ASN A 20 2.42 -24.66 -6.92
N ASP A 21 2.08 -25.06 -5.69
CA ASP A 21 3.00 -25.69 -4.74
C ASP A 21 4.27 -24.87 -4.45
N MET A 22 4.14 -23.54 -4.40
CA MET A 22 5.22 -22.60 -4.05
C MET A 22 4.98 -21.96 -2.66
N PRO A 23 5.02 -22.73 -1.56
CA PRO A 23 4.62 -22.25 -0.24
C PRO A 23 5.53 -21.15 0.31
N ASP A 24 6.85 -21.23 0.05
CA ASP A 24 7.80 -20.22 0.50
C ASP A 24 7.53 -18.87 -0.17
N LEU A 25 7.23 -18.90 -1.48
CA LEU A 25 6.88 -17.69 -2.22
C LEU A 25 5.55 -17.10 -1.75
N ALA A 26 4.55 -17.93 -1.46
CA ALA A 26 3.27 -17.46 -0.90
C ALA A 26 3.49 -16.77 0.46
N ALA A 27 4.36 -17.32 1.32
CA ALA A 27 4.72 -16.71 2.59
C ALA A 27 5.44 -15.36 2.41
N GLU A 28 6.44 -15.29 1.53
CA GLU A 28 7.14 -14.04 1.22
C GLU A 28 6.19 -12.96 0.66
N LEU A 29 5.22 -13.34 -0.16
CA LEU A 29 4.19 -12.43 -0.68
C LEU A 29 3.26 -11.92 0.43
N GLY A 30 2.93 -12.76 1.41
CA GLY A 30 2.20 -12.35 2.61
C GLY A 30 2.94 -11.28 3.42
N ASP A 31 4.24 -11.47 3.64
CA ASP A 31 5.09 -10.48 4.33
C ASP A 31 5.21 -9.18 3.51
N LEU A 32 5.41 -9.30 2.20
CA LEU A 32 5.45 -8.15 1.29
C LEU A 32 4.16 -7.33 1.33
N LYS A 33 3.00 -8.00 1.38
CA LYS A 33 1.68 -7.35 1.47
C LYS A 33 1.54 -6.52 2.75
N LEU A 34 2.06 -7.01 3.88
CA LEU A 34 2.04 -6.29 5.15
C LEU A 34 2.90 -5.01 5.08
N VAL A 35 4.11 -5.11 4.54
CA VAL A 35 5.00 -3.95 4.36
C VAL A 35 4.39 -2.94 3.39
N ALA A 36 3.85 -3.40 2.27
CA ALA A 36 3.19 -2.55 1.29
C ALA A 36 2.00 -1.79 1.91
N ALA A 37 1.15 -2.46 2.69
CA ALA A 37 0.01 -1.81 3.35
C ALA A 37 0.45 -0.73 4.36
N ALA A 38 1.53 -0.97 5.11
CA ALA A 38 2.10 0.01 6.03
C ALA A 38 2.65 1.23 5.28
N ASP A 39 3.40 1.01 4.19
CA ASP A 39 3.97 2.07 3.37
C ASP A 39 2.89 2.92 2.69
N ILE A 40 1.82 2.29 2.18
CA ILE A 40 0.68 3.00 1.56
C ILE A 40 0.00 3.88 2.60
N SER A 41 -0.31 3.32 3.78
CA SER A 41 -0.93 4.07 4.87
C SER A 41 -0.09 5.28 5.28
N SER A 42 1.23 5.10 5.36
CA SER A 42 2.18 6.18 5.66
C SER A 42 2.20 7.27 4.59
N LYS A 43 2.23 6.88 3.30
CA LYS A 43 2.18 7.82 2.17
C LYS A 43 0.87 8.60 2.13
N GLU A 44 -0.26 7.94 2.31
CA GLU A 44 -1.58 8.60 2.33
C GLU A 44 -1.66 9.60 3.50
N ALA A 45 -1.15 9.24 4.68
CA ALA A 45 -1.07 10.16 5.81
C ALA A 45 -0.17 11.39 5.52
N GLN A 46 0.95 11.19 4.82
CA GLN A 46 1.84 12.28 4.40
C GLN A 46 1.19 13.20 3.36
N GLU A 47 0.52 12.64 2.36
CA GLU A 47 -0.22 13.41 1.34
C GLU A 47 -1.31 14.27 2.01
N LEU A 48 -2.09 13.69 2.92
CA LEU A 48 -3.10 14.43 3.71
C LEU A 48 -2.47 15.55 4.55
N ASN A 49 -1.30 15.33 5.15
CA ASN A 49 -0.62 16.36 5.94
C ASN A 49 -0.06 17.49 5.05
N SER A 50 0.48 17.15 3.88
CA SER A 50 0.96 18.11 2.88
C SER A 50 -0.17 19.00 2.37
N ASP A 51 -1.34 18.44 2.11
CA ASP A 51 -2.53 19.18 1.68
C ASP A 51 -2.99 20.16 2.76
N ARG A 52 -2.97 19.74 4.04
CA ARG A 52 -3.30 20.61 5.18
C ARG A 52 -2.31 21.77 5.31
N ALA A 53 -1.00 21.51 5.22
CA ALA A 53 0.01 22.56 5.28
C ALA A 53 -0.15 23.58 4.14
N SER A 54 -0.43 23.09 2.93
CA SER A 54 -0.65 23.92 1.73
C SER A 54 -1.89 24.81 1.85
N ASN A 55 -2.95 24.33 2.52
CA ASN A 55 -4.20 25.07 2.69
C ASN A 55 -4.12 26.17 3.77
N ILE A 56 -3.28 25.99 4.81
CA ILE A 56 -3.09 27.01 5.87
C ILE A 56 -2.45 28.28 5.31
N GLY A 57 -1.53 28.18 4.35
CA GLY A 57 -0.86 29.33 3.72
C GLY A 57 -1.72 30.13 2.74
N ARG A 58 -2.94 29.67 2.41
CA ARG A 58 -3.81 30.26 1.38
C ARG A 58 -5.01 31.04 1.93
N ARG A 59 -5.15 31.18 3.26
CA ARG A 59 -6.28 31.91 3.86
C ARG A 59 -6.19 33.40 3.46
N PRO A 60 -7.15 33.96 2.70
CA PRO A 60 -7.18 35.39 2.44
C PRO A 60 -7.55 36.13 3.73
N HIS A 61 -6.85 37.25 3.96
CA HIS A 61 -7.13 38.22 5.03
C HIS A 61 -8.44 38.96 4.80
#